data_AF-A0AAE1RXQ6-F1
#
_entry.id   AF-A0AAE1RXQ6-F1
#
_cell.length_a   1.000
_cell.length_b   1.000
_cell.length_c   1.000
_cell.angle_alpha   90.00
_cell.angle_beta   90.00
_cell.angle_gamma   90.00
#
_symmetry.space_group_name_H-M   'P 1'
#
loop_
_entity.id
_entity.type
_entity.pdbx_description
1 polymer ?
#
loop_
_entity_poly.entity_id
_entity_poly.type
_entity_poly.pdbx_seq_one_letter_code
_entity_poly.pdbx_strand_id
1 'polypeptide(L)'
;MSEFANSIYVNCSVKVAFSLGLLIKSSGIEHLELLATHSPSLTTYFKHTGSASFSSSFKGMAASAKTPALDKPNPAEEWTVVLPRRGKQKRNFHKVIVHERQIQEQVWTPEDVETNPERESKLMQKIQTCIKKLESSSFWLTFLDQLQTPEIFDWFLKAVGSEGKMQMVIYGIGNIESYEPPRLQLSLAILMKRMFSWIGEVEVFDPVISLAESRVLTALSCCVLTVNEQGRRQALRPTMFFMPHCEAELYDNLLDANWRPDLLNNIFLFGNSFEAYEQHLSVCKNLTLADSRKHILAIRQFVKEFGIDSFSDDFFRAFHGSSWHFFNIDPDLDLCGVKP
;
A
#
# COMPACT_ATOMS: atom_id res chain seq x y z
N MET A 1 5.11 -25.82 12.88
CA MET A 1 4.04 -25.23 12.04
C MET A 1 2.66 -25.32 12.71
N SER A 2 2.22 -26.47 13.23
CA SER A 2 0.90 -26.61 13.88
C SER A 2 0.72 -25.76 15.15
N GLU A 3 1.73 -25.64 16.02
CA GLU A 3 1.65 -24.81 17.23
C GLU A 3 1.68 -23.30 16.94
N PHE A 4 2.36 -22.88 15.86
CA PHE A 4 2.45 -21.49 15.46
C PHE A 4 1.16 -21.03 14.76
N ALA A 5 0.61 -21.85 13.86
CA ALA A 5 -0.69 -21.64 13.26
C ALA A 5 -1.80 -21.65 14.34
N ASN A 6 -1.75 -22.58 15.31
CA ASN A 6 -2.66 -22.56 16.47
C ASN A 6 -2.47 -21.32 17.34
N SER A 7 -1.25 -20.84 17.59
CA SER A 7 -1.03 -19.64 18.40
C SER A 7 -1.57 -18.38 17.74
N ILE A 8 -1.40 -18.24 16.42
CA ILE A 8 -1.95 -17.11 15.66
C ILE A 8 -3.47 -17.23 15.56
N TYR A 9 -4.00 -18.40 15.19
CA TYR A 9 -5.43 -18.62 15.02
C TYR A 9 -6.20 -18.53 16.35
N VAL A 10 -5.66 -19.08 17.45
CA VAL A 10 -6.27 -19.02 18.78
C VAL A 10 -6.15 -17.63 19.38
N ASN A 11 -5.01 -16.92 19.27
CA ASN A 11 -4.95 -15.54 19.75
C ASN A 11 -5.86 -14.61 18.95
N CYS A 12 -5.97 -14.78 17.63
CA CYS A 12 -6.84 -13.96 16.81
C CYS A 12 -8.32 -14.28 17.09
N SER A 13 -8.70 -15.56 17.14
CA SER A 13 -10.08 -15.98 17.46
C SER A 13 -10.50 -15.59 18.88
N VAL A 14 -9.62 -15.74 19.88
CA VAL A 14 -9.91 -15.36 21.26
C VAL A 14 -9.98 -13.84 21.43
N LYS A 15 -9.04 -13.07 20.86
CA LYS A 15 -9.08 -11.59 20.96
C LYS A 15 -10.26 -11.00 20.17
N VAL A 16 -10.61 -11.56 19.02
CA VAL A 16 -11.80 -11.17 18.25
C VAL A 16 -13.09 -11.52 19.02
N ALA A 17 -13.16 -12.70 19.64
CA ALA A 17 -14.30 -13.06 20.51
C ALA A 17 -14.44 -12.12 21.71
N PHE A 18 -13.33 -11.71 22.35
CA PHE A 18 -13.33 -10.70 23.41
C PHE A 18 -13.77 -9.32 22.90
N SER A 19 -13.35 -8.90 21.70
CA SER A 19 -13.76 -7.63 21.07
C SER A 19 -15.23 -7.62 20.62
N LEU A 20 -15.81 -8.78 20.31
CA LEU A 20 -17.23 -8.97 19.98
C LEU A 20 -18.13 -9.17 21.22
N GLY A 21 -17.59 -9.06 22.45
CA GLY A 21 -18.37 -9.24 23.68
C GLY A 21 -18.85 -10.68 23.93
N LEU A 22 -18.32 -11.66 23.21
CA LEU A 22 -18.58 -13.08 23.43
C LEU A 22 -17.72 -13.54 24.61
N LEU A 23 -18.31 -13.49 25.81
CA LEU A 23 -17.70 -13.97 27.05
C LEU A 23 -17.56 -15.50 27.00
N ILE A 24 -16.44 -16.01 26.48
CA ILE A 24 -16.10 -17.43 26.62
C ILE A 24 -15.62 -17.62 28.07
N LYS A 25 -16.50 -18.16 28.92
CA LYS A 25 -16.10 -18.67 30.24
C LYS A 25 -15.13 -19.83 30.02
N SER A 26 -13.85 -19.60 30.32
CA SER A 26 -12.85 -20.65 30.35
C SER A 26 -13.10 -21.56 31.56
N SER A 27 -13.49 -22.81 31.31
CA SER A 27 -13.33 -23.89 32.28
C SER A 27 -13.15 -25.20 31.56
N GLY A 28 -11.97 -25.81 31.74
CA GLY A 28 -11.74 -27.25 31.60
C GLY A 28 -11.44 -27.76 30.20
N ILE A 29 -10.20 -28.22 30.01
CA ILE A 29 -9.80 -29.15 28.96
C ILE A 29 -10.55 -30.47 29.19
N GLU A 30 -11.26 -30.97 28.18
CA GLU A 30 -11.29 -32.40 27.79
C GLU A 30 -12.15 -32.60 26.51
N HIS A 31 -11.64 -33.44 25.61
CA HIS A 31 -12.23 -34.04 24.41
C HIS A 31 -13.68 -33.71 24.01
N LEU A 32 -13.88 -33.24 22.77
CA LEU A 32 -15.17 -33.32 22.08
C LEU A 32 -15.01 -33.82 20.63
N GLU A 33 -15.46 -35.05 20.41
CA GLU A 33 -15.76 -35.65 19.11
C GLU A 33 -16.87 -34.88 18.39
N LEU A 34 -16.67 -34.64 17.08
CA LEU A 34 -17.70 -34.12 16.17
C LEU A 34 -18.72 -35.24 15.89
N LEU A 35 -19.88 -35.20 16.54
CA LEU A 35 -21.06 -35.95 16.10
C LEU A 35 -21.84 -35.13 15.07
N ALA A 36 -21.81 -35.62 13.83
CA ALA A 36 -22.68 -35.20 12.75
C ALA A 36 -24.11 -35.70 13.01
N THR A 37 -25.10 -34.80 12.94
CA THR A 37 -26.50 -35.18 12.76
C THR A 37 -27.16 -34.32 11.68
N HIS A 38 -27.86 -35.02 10.80
CA HIS A 38 -28.52 -34.56 9.57
C HIS A 38 -29.81 -33.76 9.82
N SER A 39 -29.96 -32.65 9.06
CA SER A 39 -31.10 -32.22 8.19
C SER A 39 -32.53 -32.09 8.80
N PRO A 40 -33.56 -31.48 8.13
CA PRO A 40 -33.62 -31.01 6.75
C PRO A 40 -34.37 -29.68 6.43
N SER A 41 -34.09 -29.20 5.21
CA SER A 41 -34.98 -28.57 4.21
C SER A 41 -35.91 -27.40 4.58
N LEU A 42 -35.83 -26.31 3.81
CA LEU A 42 -37.01 -25.65 3.26
C LEU A 42 -36.72 -25.00 1.90
N THR A 43 -37.68 -25.18 1.02
CA THR A 43 -37.66 -25.06 -0.44
C THR A 43 -38.16 -23.69 -0.90
N THR A 44 -37.66 -23.23 -2.06
CA THR A 44 -38.32 -22.38 -3.08
C THR A 44 -39.24 -21.22 -2.66
N TYR A 45 -38.88 -20.01 -3.08
CA TYR A 45 -39.82 -19.05 -3.67
C TYR A 45 -39.19 -18.34 -4.87
N PHE A 46 -39.61 -18.74 -6.08
CA PHE A 46 -39.53 -17.96 -7.31
C PHE A 46 -40.94 -17.43 -7.60
N LYS A 47 -41.10 -16.12 -7.81
CA LYS A 47 -42.24 -15.55 -8.54
C LYS A 47 -41.82 -14.30 -9.30
N HIS A 48 -42.06 -14.37 -10.61
CA HIS A 48 -42.05 -13.30 -11.61
C HIS A 48 -43.07 -12.19 -11.32
N THR A 49 -42.74 -10.96 -11.72
CA THR A 49 -43.45 -9.99 -12.60
C THR A 49 -42.72 -8.63 -12.45
N GLY A 50 -42.57 -7.73 -13.42
CA GLY A 50 -43.04 -7.56 -14.78
C GLY A 50 -42.37 -6.31 -15.38
N SER A 51 -42.47 -6.20 -16.70
CA SER A 51 -41.94 -5.16 -17.59
C SER A 51 -42.42 -3.72 -17.32
N ALA A 52 -41.57 -2.73 -17.58
CA ALA A 52 -41.99 -1.46 -18.17
C ALA A 52 -40.84 -0.77 -18.93
N SER A 53 -40.94 -0.81 -20.25
CA SER A 53 -40.24 0.04 -21.21
C SER A 53 -40.86 1.44 -21.23
N PHE A 54 -40.04 2.49 -21.36
CA PHE A 54 -40.49 3.75 -21.97
C PHE A 54 -39.41 4.30 -22.91
N SER A 55 -39.86 4.60 -24.11
CA SER A 55 -39.13 5.09 -25.27
C SER A 55 -39.39 6.59 -25.51
N SER A 56 -38.58 7.15 -26.41
CA SER A 56 -38.79 8.38 -27.20
C SER A 56 -38.36 9.69 -26.51
N SER A 57 -37.79 10.69 -27.19
CA SER A 57 -37.58 10.87 -28.63
C SER A 57 -36.57 11.98 -28.92
N PHE A 58 -36.03 11.90 -30.14
CA PHE A 58 -35.13 12.81 -30.85
C PHE A 58 -35.61 14.27 -31.01
N LYS A 59 -34.62 15.19 -31.17
CA LYS A 59 -34.51 16.31 -32.14
C LYS A 59 -33.17 17.02 -31.83
N GLY A 60 -32.17 17.22 -32.70
CA GLY A 60 -32.11 17.29 -34.16
C GLY A 60 -32.18 18.76 -34.62
N MET A 61 -31.05 19.42 -34.90
CA MET A 61 -30.91 20.44 -35.95
C MET A 61 -29.47 20.96 -36.13
N ALA A 62 -29.12 21.21 -37.39
CA ALA A 62 -27.84 21.66 -37.93
C ALA A 62 -27.96 23.04 -38.60
N ALA A 63 -26.86 23.79 -38.72
CA ALA A 63 -26.53 24.83 -39.74
C ALA A 63 -25.10 25.34 -39.44
N SER A 64 -24.07 25.31 -40.30
CA SER A 64 -23.81 25.88 -41.64
C SER A 64 -23.32 27.35 -41.67
N ALA A 65 -22.00 27.48 -41.89
CA ALA A 65 -21.22 28.44 -42.70
C ALA A 65 -21.27 29.98 -42.51
N LYS A 66 -20.10 30.62 -42.31
CA LYS A 66 -19.33 31.37 -43.36
C LYS A 66 -18.14 32.16 -42.79
N THR A 67 -17.03 32.10 -43.53
CA THR A 67 -15.76 32.85 -43.44
C THR A 67 -15.88 34.29 -43.99
N PRO A 68 -14.89 35.15 -43.75
CA PRO A 68 -14.15 35.74 -44.89
C PRO A 68 -12.60 35.73 -44.75
N ALA A 69 -11.93 35.58 -45.91
CA ALA A 69 -10.49 35.76 -46.18
C ALA A 69 -10.12 37.27 -46.28
N LEU A 70 -8.90 37.81 -46.40
CA LEU A 70 -7.57 37.49 -46.98
C LEU A 70 -6.47 38.17 -46.08
N ASP A 71 -5.15 37.96 -46.12
CA ASP A 71 -4.16 37.99 -47.21
C ASP A 71 -2.80 37.37 -46.78
N LYS A 72 -2.08 36.76 -47.72
CA LYS A 72 -0.67 36.31 -47.60
C LYS A 72 0.28 37.43 -48.09
N PRO A 73 1.58 37.41 -47.73
CA PRO A 73 2.56 36.73 -48.59
C PRO A 73 3.69 35.98 -47.85
N ASN A 74 4.20 34.94 -48.50
CA ASN A 74 5.46 34.24 -48.21
C ASN A 74 6.58 34.88 -49.06
N PRO A 75 7.85 34.83 -48.64
CA PRO A 75 8.74 33.96 -49.39
C PRO A 75 9.83 33.25 -48.56
N ALA A 76 10.00 31.97 -48.90
CA ALA A 76 11.24 31.21 -49.04
C ALA A 76 12.51 31.69 -48.32
N GLU A 77 12.90 30.97 -47.26
CA GLU A 77 14.31 30.65 -47.02
C GLU A 77 14.47 29.16 -46.65
N GLU A 78 15.49 28.60 -47.26
CA GLU A 78 15.79 27.20 -47.55
C GLU A 78 16.68 26.63 -46.44
N TRP A 79 16.15 25.77 -45.58
CA TRP A 79 16.98 25.06 -44.60
C TRP A 79 17.53 23.77 -45.21
N THR A 80 18.83 23.77 -45.50
CA THR A 80 19.57 22.62 -46.03
C THR A 80 19.76 21.53 -44.95
N VAL A 81 19.33 20.31 -45.24
CA VAL A 81 19.59 19.11 -44.41
C VAL A 81 21.02 18.62 -44.66
N VAL A 82 21.88 18.68 -43.64
CA VAL A 82 23.25 18.17 -43.73
C VAL A 82 23.30 16.74 -43.16
N LEU A 83 23.57 15.76 -44.03
CA LEU A 83 23.85 14.37 -43.64
C LEU A 83 25.23 14.26 -42.97
N PRO A 84 25.38 13.52 -41.85
CA PRO A 84 26.68 13.35 -41.22
C PRO A 84 27.58 12.42 -42.06
N ARG A 85 28.80 12.91 -42.34
CA ARG A 85 29.86 12.17 -43.05
C ARG A 85 30.21 10.88 -42.31
N ARG A 86 30.25 9.76 -43.04
CA ARG A 86 30.86 8.49 -42.61
C ARG A 86 32.36 8.68 -42.34
N GLY A 87 32.72 8.85 -41.07
CA GLY A 87 34.09 8.70 -40.57
C GLY A 87 34.24 7.36 -39.86
N LYS A 88 35.12 6.49 -40.38
CA LYS A 88 35.56 5.28 -39.67
C LYS A 88 36.35 5.68 -38.42
N GLN A 89 35.84 5.40 -37.23
CA GLN A 89 36.65 5.39 -36.00
C GLN A 89 36.43 4.09 -35.22
N LYS A 90 37.55 3.57 -34.71
CA LYS A 90 37.75 2.28 -34.06
C LYS A 90 36.81 2.07 -32.87
N ARG A 91 36.31 0.84 -32.73
CA ARG A 91 35.63 0.35 -31.52
C ARG A 91 36.54 0.50 -30.31
N ASN A 92 36.24 1.45 -29.43
CA ASN A 92 36.70 1.44 -28.05
C ASN A 92 35.54 0.91 -27.20
N PHE A 93 35.74 -0.26 -26.60
CA PHE A 93 34.90 -0.77 -25.51
C PHE A 93 34.87 0.29 -24.41
N HIS A 94 33.76 1.00 -24.30
CA HIS A 94 33.49 1.79 -23.11
C HIS A 94 33.11 0.78 -22.04
N LYS A 95 33.99 0.64 -21.03
CA LYS A 95 33.62 0.04 -19.76
C LYS A 95 32.29 0.70 -19.34
N VAL A 96 31.28 -0.12 -19.11
CA VAL A 96 30.05 0.31 -18.44
C VAL A 96 30.50 0.86 -17.09
N ILE A 97 30.58 2.17 -16.98
CA ILE A 97 30.65 2.83 -15.69
C ILE A 97 29.24 2.69 -15.14
N VAL A 98 29.04 1.65 -14.34
CA VAL A 98 27.92 1.60 -13.40
C VAL A 98 28.09 2.87 -12.57
N HIS A 99 27.25 3.87 -12.82
CA HIS A 99 27.07 4.95 -11.85
C HIS A 99 26.41 4.28 -10.64
N GLU A 100 27.21 3.77 -9.72
CA GLU A 100 26.82 3.70 -8.32
C GLU A 100 26.46 5.14 -7.96
N ARG A 101 25.16 5.47 -7.98
CA ARG A 101 24.66 6.64 -7.29
C ARG A 101 25.12 6.45 -5.85
N GLN A 102 26.15 7.17 -5.43
CA GLN A 102 26.55 7.23 -4.03
C GLN A 102 25.32 7.73 -3.27
N ILE A 103 24.62 6.81 -2.62
CA ILE A 103 23.52 7.12 -1.72
C ILE A 103 24.17 7.85 -0.55
N GLN A 104 24.08 9.17 -0.55
CA GLN A 104 24.49 9.95 0.60
C GLN A 104 23.36 9.78 1.62
N GLU A 105 23.52 8.83 2.56
CA GLU A 105 22.59 8.65 3.68
C GLU A 105 22.45 9.99 4.42
N GLN A 106 21.34 10.67 4.19
CA GLN A 106 21.09 11.97 4.77
C GLN A 106 20.52 11.76 6.17
N VAL A 107 21.34 12.06 7.18
CA VAL A 107 20.88 12.13 8.57
C VAL A 107 19.75 13.15 8.62
N TRP A 108 18.60 12.72 9.13
CA TRP A 108 17.39 13.51 9.29
C TRP A 108 17.15 13.78 10.77
N THR A 109 16.72 15.01 11.06
CA THR A 109 16.23 15.44 12.36
C THR A 109 14.96 16.26 12.16
N PRO A 110 14.00 16.22 13.11
CA PRO A 110 12.82 17.08 13.05
C PRO A 110 13.18 18.56 12.87
N GLU A 111 12.33 19.30 12.15
CA GLU A 111 12.53 20.75 11.94
C GLU A 111 12.33 21.56 13.23
N ASP A 112 11.45 21.11 14.14
CA ASP A 112 11.23 21.75 15.43
C ASP A 112 12.21 21.27 16.50
N VAL A 113 12.81 22.24 17.20
CA VAL A 113 13.88 21.99 18.18
C VAL A 113 13.33 21.76 19.59
N GLU A 114 12.10 22.21 19.86
CA GLU A 114 11.50 22.16 21.19
C GLU A 114 10.03 21.71 21.13
N THR A 115 9.63 20.98 22.16
CA THR A 115 8.24 20.57 22.38
C THR A 115 7.96 20.63 23.88
N ASN A 116 6.69 20.76 24.26
CA ASN A 116 6.25 20.75 25.65
C ASN A 116 5.39 19.51 25.97
N PRO A 117 5.37 19.09 27.25
CA PRO A 117 4.57 17.94 27.68
C PRO A 117 3.06 18.09 27.40
N GLU A 118 2.51 19.31 27.38
CA GLU A 118 1.09 19.50 27.08
C GLU A 118 0.75 19.15 25.61
N ARG A 119 1.60 19.53 24.65
CA ARG A 119 1.46 19.20 23.23
C ARG A 119 1.54 17.70 23.02
N GLU A 120 2.55 17.05 23.59
CA GLU A 120 2.74 15.60 23.54
C GLU A 120 1.52 14.86 24.13
N SER A 121 1.02 15.31 25.29
CA SER A 121 -0.16 14.72 25.94
C SER A 121 -1.43 14.89 25.09
N LYS A 122 -1.67 16.09 24.54
CA LYS A 122 -2.82 16.33 23.64
C LYS A 122 -2.73 15.47 22.38
N LEU A 123 -1.55 15.34 21.79
CA LEU A 123 -1.33 14.50 20.62
C LEU A 123 -1.58 13.02 20.95
N MET A 124 -1.02 12.52 22.06
CA MET A 124 -1.27 11.17 22.55
C MET A 124 -2.77 10.92 22.74
N GLN A 125 -3.50 11.85 23.36
CA GLN A 125 -4.95 11.75 23.52
C GLN A 125 -5.68 11.66 22.17
N LYS A 126 -5.32 12.49 21.18
CA LYS A 126 -5.90 12.40 19.83
C LYS A 126 -5.67 11.04 19.18
N ILE A 127 -4.45 10.49 19.30
CA ILE A 127 -4.10 9.17 18.76
C ILE A 127 -4.90 8.08 19.48
N GLN A 128 -4.97 8.09 20.82
CA GLN A 128 -5.74 7.11 21.58
C GLN A 128 -7.24 7.16 21.24
N THR A 129 -7.80 8.33 20.98
CA THR A 129 -9.17 8.48 20.47
C THR A 129 -9.33 7.82 19.10
N CYS A 130 -8.38 8.03 18.18
CA CYS A 130 -8.40 7.39 16.86
C CYS A 130 -8.27 5.86 16.94
N ILE A 131 -7.38 5.35 17.80
CA ILE A 131 -7.24 3.91 18.09
C ILE A 131 -8.56 3.33 18.57
N LYS A 132 -9.20 3.93 19.58
CA LYS A 132 -10.49 3.45 20.11
C LYS A 132 -11.59 3.51 19.06
N LYS A 133 -11.68 4.62 18.31
CA LYS A 133 -12.66 4.80 17.22
C LYS A 133 -12.50 3.68 16.20
N LEU A 134 -11.27 3.42 15.74
CA LEU A 134 -10.96 2.37 14.78
C LEU A 134 -11.24 0.97 15.34
N GLU A 135 -10.77 0.65 16.54
CA GLU A 135 -10.94 -0.66 17.20
C GLU A 135 -12.40 -1.05 17.39
N SER A 136 -13.27 -0.08 17.68
CA SER A 136 -14.72 -0.28 17.82
C SER A 136 -15.50 -0.30 16.50
N SER A 137 -14.84 -0.08 15.36
CA SER A 137 -15.52 0.08 14.07
C SER A 137 -15.80 -1.23 13.35
N SER A 138 -16.82 -1.23 12.49
CA SER A 138 -17.03 -2.32 11.53
C SER A 138 -15.86 -2.46 10.55
N PHE A 139 -15.21 -1.35 10.19
CA PHE A 139 -14.02 -1.36 9.34
C PHE A 139 -12.92 -2.25 9.91
N TRP A 140 -12.62 -2.14 11.20
CA TRP A 140 -11.61 -2.99 11.85
C TRP A 140 -12.00 -4.47 11.84
N LEU A 141 -13.27 -4.79 12.06
CA LEU A 141 -13.75 -6.17 11.98
C LEU A 141 -13.62 -6.74 10.57
N THR A 142 -14.03 -5.99 9.53
CA THR A 142 -13.87 -6.39 8.13
C THR A 142 -12.41 -6.53 7.74
N PHE A 143 -11.55 -5.62 8.21
CA PHE A 143 -10.11 -5.69 7.99
C PHE A 143 -9.49 -6.96 8.61
N LEU A 144 -9.91 -7.33 9.83
CA LEU A 144 -9.47 -8.56 10.48
C LEU A 144 -9.98 -9.81 9.76
N ASP A 145 -11.26 -9.83 9.37
CA ASP A 145 -11.85 -10.94 8.62
C ASP A 145 -11.10 -11.18 7.30
N GLN A 146 -10.79 -10.10 6.57
CA GLN A 146 -9.97 -10.17 5.36
C GLN A 146 -8.59 -10.78 5.62
N LEU A 147 -7.87 -10.33 6.66
CA LEU A 147 -6.55 -10.86 7.04
C LEU A 147 -6.59 -12.34 7.46
N GLN A 148 -7.73 -12.82 7.92
CA GLN A 148 -7.95 -14.22 8.32
C GLN A 148 -8.39 -15.12 7.17
N THR A 149 -8.72 -14.57 6.00
CA THR A 149 -9.01 -15.38 4.82
C THR A 149 -7.80 -16.28 4.50
N PRO A 150 -8.00 -17.57 4.15
CA PRO A 150 -6.88 -18.47 3.87
C PRO A 150 -5.92 -17.92 2.82
N GLU A 151 -6.47 -17.24 1.80
CA GLU A 151 -5.74 -16.65 0.69
C GLU A 151 -4.73 -15.59 1.11
N ILE A 152 -5.00 -14.82 2.17
CA ILE A 152 -4.12 -13.79 2.71
C ILE A 152 -3.29 -14.33 3.86
N PHE A 153 -3.92 -15.11 4.75
CA PHE A 153 -3.27 -15.65 5.93
C PHE A 153 -2.07 -16.55 5.60
N ASP A 154 -2.18 -17.34 4.54
CA ASP A 154 -1.10 -18.22 4.08
C ASP A 154 0.16 -17.45 3.66
N TRP A 155 0.02 -16.23 3.12
CA TRP A 155 1.16 -15.37 2.81
C TRP A 155 1.94 -15.01 4.07
N PHE A 156 1.24 -14.54 5.11
CA PHE A 156 1.87 -14.18 6.38
C PHE A 156 2.47 -15.39 7.09
N LEU A 157 1.77 -16.53 7.08
CA LEU A 157 2.31 -17.77 7.66
C LEU A 157 3.62 -18.20 6.98
N LYS A 158 3.65 -18.17 5.64
CA LYS A 158 4.85 -18.52 4.86
C LYS A 158 6.01 -17.57 5.14
N ALA A 159 5.72 -16.27 5.24
CA ALA A 159 6.70 -15.22 5.47
C ALA A 159 7.34 -15.31 6.85
N VAL A 160 6.52 -15.47 7.88
CA VAL A 160 6.98 -15.38 9.27
C VAL A 160 7.85 -16.58 9.65
N GLY A 161 7.66 -17.72 8.97
CA GLY A 161 8.60 -18.84 8.96
C GLY A 161 9.13 -19.24 10.34
N SER A 162 10.45 -19.37 10.47
CA SER A 162 11.13 -19.70 11.73
C SER A 162 11.52 -18.48 12.58
N GLU A 163 11.60 -17.28 12.00
CA GLU A 163 11.95 -16.05 12.75
C GLU A 163 10.83 -15.61 13.70
N GLY A 164 9.59 -16.01 13.41
CA GLY A 164 8.43 -15.79 14.28
C GLY A 164 7.93 -14.35 14.33
N LYS A 165 8.70 -13.39 13.78
CA LYS A 165 8.33 -11.98 13.68
C LYS A 165 8.80 -11.36 12.36
N MET A 166 7.99 -10.44 11.84
CA MET A 166 8.24 -9.62 10.66
C MET A 166 8.27 -8.15 11.08
N GLN A 167 9.32 -7.43 10.68
CA GLN A 167 9.42 -5.99 10.92
C GLN A 167 8.36 -5.24 10.10
N MET A 168 7.82 -4.16 10.64
CA MET A 168 7.00 -3.20 9.91
C MET A 168 7.75 -1.89 9.75
N VAL A 169 7.75 -1.34 8.54
CA VAL A 169 8.35 -0.07 8.18
C VAL A 169 7.24 0.82 7.61
N ILE A 170 6.98 1.93 8.29
CA ILE A 170 5.98 2.91 7.90
C ILE A 170 6.72 4.07 7.22
N TYR A 171 6.42 4.31 5.95
CA TYR A 171 6.88 5.51 5.26
C TYR A 171 5.70 6.43 4.94
N GLY A 172 5.98 7.73 4.90
CA GLY A 172 5.05 8.72 4.34
C GLY A 172 3.72 8.82 5.10
N ILE A 173 3.76 8.71 6.43
CA ILE A 173 2.56 8.75 7.27
C ILE A 173 1.90 10.13 7.32
N GLY A 174 2.64 11.19 6.96
CA GLY A 174 2.20 12.58 7.01
C GLY A 174 2.19 13.20 8.41
N ASN A 175 1.56 14.37 8.52
CA ASN A 175 1.48 15.12 9.78
C ASN A 175 0.34 14.58 10.67
N ILE A 176 0.72 13.78 11.67
CA ILE A 176 -0.13 13.09 12.65
C ILE A 176 -0.81 14.09 13.60
N GLU A 177 -0.14 15.17 13.96
CA GLU A 177 -0.71 16.16 14.87
C GLU A 177 -1.84 16.99 14.25
N SER A 178 -1.68 17.34 12.98
CA SER A 178 -2.57 18.25 12.27
C SER A 178 -3.78 17.53 11.68
N TYR A 179 -3.58 16.34 11.10
CA TYR A 179 -4.61 15.68 10.29
C TYR A 179 -5.11 14.37 10.90
N GLU A 180 -6.40 14.08 10.73
CA GLU A 180 -7.01 12.83 11.17
C GLU A 180 -6.60 11.60 10.33
N PRO A 181 -6.51 11.66 8.98
CA PRO A 181 -6.15 10.48 8.20
C PRO A 181 -4.78 9.86 8.57
N PRO A 182 -3.67 10.62 8.70
CA PRO A 182 -2.42 10.13 9.28
C PRO A 182 -2.57 9.45 10.64
N ARG A 183 -3.39 10.02 11.54
CA ARG A 183 -3.66 9.41 12.86
C ARG A 183 -4.38 8.09 12.73
N LEU A 184 -5.38 7.99 11.85
CA LEU A 184 -6.13 6.74 11.62
C LEU A 184 -5.22 5.67 11.02
N GLN A 185 -4.39 6.03 10.04
CA GLN A 185 -3.39 5.14 9.45
C GLN A 185 -2.39 4.60 10.48
N LEU A 186 -1.83 5.49 11.31
CA LEU A 186 -0.97 5.08 12.42
C LEU A 186 -1.72 4.20 13.43
N SER A 187 -2.97 4.54 13.73
CA SER A 187 -3.81 3.76 14.64
C SER A 187 -4.02 2.34 14.13
N LEU A 188 -4.21 2.15 12.81
CA LEU A 188 -4.31 0.83 12.20
C LEU A 188 -3.02 0.03 12.39
N ALA A 189 -1.87 0.61 12.08
CA ALA A 189 -0.57 -0.04 12.27
C ALA A 189 -0.33 -0.47 13.74
N ILE A 190 -0.70 0.38 14.70
CA ILE A 190 -0.62 0.08 16.13
C ILE A 190 -1.58 -1.06 16.51
N LEU A 191 -2.83 -1.04 16.04
CA LEU A 191 -3.79 -2.12 16.30
C LEU A 191 -3.32 -3.44 15.71
N MET A 192 -2.76 -3.42 14.51
CA MET A 192 -2.12 -4.59 13.90
C MET A 192 -1.01 -5.14 14.80
N LYS A 193 -0.05 -4.30 15.23
CA LYS A 193 1.03 -4.72 16.15
C LYS A 193 0.50 -5.35 17.44
N ARG A 194 -0.60 -4.82 18.00
CA ARG A 194 -1.23 -5.35 19.22
C ARG A 194 -1.97 -6.67 18.99
N MET A 195 -2.61 -6.80 17.83
CA MET A 195 -3.39 -7.99 17.48
C MET A 195 -2.48 -9.16 17.12
N PHE A 196 -1.51 -8.92 16.25
CA PHE A 196 -0.70 -9.93 15.60
C PHE A 196 0.69 -10.03 16.23
N SER A 197 0.94 -11.13 16.94
CA SER A 197 2.23 -11.41 17.60
C SER A 197 3.41 -11.52 16.64
N TRP A 198 3.13 -11.77 15.35
CA TRP A 198 4.13 -11.84 14.30
C TRP A 198 4.58 -10.45 13.80
N ILE A 199 3.91 -9.36 14.20
CA ILE A 199 4.43 -8.02 13.90
C ILE A 199 5.48 -7.68 14.96
N GLY A 200 6.73 -7.60 14.52
CA GLY A 200 7.89 -7.27 15.33
C GLY A 200 8.02 -5.77 15.55
N GLU A 201 9.24 -5.26 15.41
CA GLU A 201 9.50 -3.82 15.55
C GLU A 201 8.78 -3.00 14.49
N VAL A 202 8.35 -1.80 14.88
CA VAL A 202 7.71 -0.84 13.99
C VAL A 202 8.64 0.36 13.87
N GLU A 203 9.12 0.59 12.66
CA GLU A 203 9.93 1.76 12.31
C GLU A 203 9.08 2.73 11.51
N VAL A 204 9.24 4.03 11.75
CA VAL A 204 8.42 5.08 11.14
C VAL A 204 9.32 6.17 10.62
N PHE A 205 9.06 6.62 9.39
CA PHE A 205 9.72 7.78 8.82
C PHE A 205 8.79 8.57 7.91
N ASP A 206 8.79 9.88 8.14
CA ASP A 206 8.26 10.88 7.23
C ASP A 206 9.02 12.19 7.51
N PRO A 207 9.48 12.91 6.48
CA PRO A 207 10.23 14.15 6.68
C PRO A 207 9.46 15.22 7.47
N VAL A 208 8.12 15.16 7.51
CA VAL A 208 7.29 16.13 8.23
C VAL A 208 7.05 15.79 9.70
N ILE A 209 7.59 14.67 10.20
CA ILE A 209 7.45 14.30 11.62
C ILE A 209 8.17 15.33 12.49
N SER A 210 7.40 15.93 13.39
CA SER A 210 7.89 16.83 14.42
C SER A 210 8.51 16.10 15.62
N LEU A 211 9.26 16.82 16.45
CA LEU A 211 9.82 16.30 17.69
C LEU A 211 8.74 15.83 18.67
N ALA A 212 7.60 16.52 18.73
CA ALA A 212 6.45 16.11 19.54
C ALA A 212 5.87 14.77 19.06
N GLU A 213 5.68 14.63 17.74
CA GLU A 213 5.23 13.38 17.13
C GLU A 213 6.24 12.26 17.35
N SER A 214 7.54 12.54 17.22
CA SER A 214 8.60 11.55 17.45
C SER A 214 8.56 11.00 18.87
N ARG A 215 8.46 11.86 19.89
CA ARG A 215 8.37 11.43 21.29
C ARG A 215 7.12 10.59 21.56
N VAL A 216 5.97 10.99 20.98
CA VAL A 216 4.72 10.24 21.11
C VAL A 216 4.80 8.87 20.39
N LEU A 217 5.41 8.80 19.21
CA LEU A 217 5.67 7.55 18.49
C LEU A 217 6.56 6.61 19.31
N THR A 218 7.63 7.12 19.93
CA THR A 218 8.48 6.34 20.85
C THR A 218 7.70 5.82 22.05
N ALA A 219 6.84 6.65 22.65
CA ALA A 219 5.95 6.21 23.73
C ALA A 219 4.95 5.13 23.30
N LEU A 220 4.60 5.07 22.01
CA LEU A 220 3.78 4.03 21.39
C LEU A 220 4.59 2.80 20.94
N SER A 221 5.85 2.66 21.36
CA SER A 221 6.76 1.57 20.98
C SER A 221 7.06 1.51 19.48
N CYS A 222 7.09 2.67 18.82
CA CYS A 222 7.59 2.84 17.46
C CYS A 222 8.98 3.48 17.49
N CYS A 223 9.86 3.06 16.58
CA CYS A 223 11.16 3.66 16.39
C CYS A 223 11.09 4.68 15.25
N VAL A 224 11.43 5.93 15.49
CA VAL A 224 11.50 6.95 14.43
C VAL A 224 12.88 6.90 13.79
N LEU A 225 12.93 6.71 12.48
CA LEU A 225 14.20 6.63 11.76
C LEU A 225 14.89 8.00 11.74
N THR A 226 16.20 7.98 11.91
CA THR A 226 17.07 9.17 11.89
C THR A 226 17.77 9.36 10.54
N VAL A 227 17.46 8.52 9.55
CA VAL A 227 18.02 8.56 8.21
C VAL A 227 16.87 8.60 7.22
N ASN A 228 16.92 9.56 6.29
CA ASN A 228 15.99 9.56 5.17
C ASN A 228 16.44 8.55 4.12
N GLU A 229 15.86 7.35 4.18
CA GLU A 229 16.13 6.27 3.22
C GLU A 229 15.45 6.50 1.86
N GLN A 230 14.63 7.54 1.71
CA GLN A 230 13.87 7.86 0.49
C GLN A 230 13.01 6.69 0.00
N GLY A 231 12.58 5.81 0.91
CA GLY A 231 11.84 4.58 0.60
C GLY A 231 12.68 3.45 -0.02
N ARG A 232 14.01 3.58 -0.09
CA ARG A 232 14.91 2.65 -0.79
C ARG A 232 15.44 1.50 0.08
N ARG A 233 14.74 1.15 1.16
CA ARG A 233 15.16 0.09 2.07
C ARG A 233 15.07 -1.28 1.40
N GLN A 234 16.13 -2.06 1.50
CA GLN A 234 16.17 -3.42 0.98
C GLN A 234 15.51 -4.42 1.95
N ALA A 235 14.60 -5.23 1.44
CA ALA A 235 13.92 -6.31 2.15
C ALA A 235 14.79 -7.57 2.15
N LEU A 236 15.88 -7.55 2.92
CA LEU A 236 16.79 -8.70 3.06
C LEU A 236 16.15 -9.90 3.76
N ARG A 237 15.02 -9.67 4.43
CA ARG A 237 14.17 -10.64 5.11
C ARG A 237 12.72 -10.18 4.98
N PRO A 238 11.72 -11.05 5.24
CA PRO A 238 10.32 -10.67 5.24
C PRO A 238 10.08 -9.37 6.01
N THR A 239 9.61 -8.35 5.31
CA THR A 239 9.45 -6.99 5.83
C THR A 239 8.13 -6.43 5.34
N MET A 240 7.31 -5.95 6.27
CA MET A 240 6.07 -5.28 5.96
C MET A 240 6.33 -3.80 5.73
N PHE A 241 5.95 -3.27 4.57
CA PHE A 241 5.95 -1.85 4.29
C PHE A 241 4.52 -1.33 4.38
N PHE A 242 4.30 -0.29 5.19
CA PHE A 242 2.99 0.34 5.39
C PHE A 242 3.05 1.77 4.86
N MET A 243 2.43 2.02 3.72
CA MET A 243 2.61 3.23 2.91
C MET A 243 1.30 3.82 2.34
N PRO A 244 0.13 3.72 3.02
CA PRO A 244 -1.13 4.18 2.44
C PRO A 244 -1.06 5.68 2.07
N HIS A 245 -1.60 6.03 0.90
CA HIS A 245 -1.61 7.38 0.33
C HIS A 245 -0.24 8.03 0.08
N CYS A 246 0.86 7.27 0.15
CA CYS A 246 2.18 7.76 -0.22
C CYS A 246 2.27 8.17 -1.70
N GLU A 247 3.22 9.04 -2.00
CA GLU A 247 3.54 9.42 -3.38
C GLU A 247 4.09 8.24 -4.19
N ALA A 248 3.79 8.20 -5.49
CA ALA A 248 4.22 7.11 -6.38
C ALA A 248 5.73 6.91 -6.40
N GLU A 249 6.51 8.00 -6.27
CA GLU A 249 7.97 7.96 -6.23
C GLU A 249 8.50 7.08 -5.09
N LEU A 250 7.82 7.06 -3.94
CA LEU A 250 8.25 6.27 -2.79
C LEU A 250 8.10 4.77 -3.04
N TYR A 251 7.04 4.38 -3.76
CA TYR A 251 6.86 3.00 -4.24
C TYR A 251 7.89 2.64 -5.31
N ASP A 252 8.14 3.55 -6.27
CA ASP A 252 9.12 3.31 -7.33
C ASP A 252 10.53 3.14 -6.75
N ASN A 253 10.90 3.95 -5.77
CA ASN A 253 12.15 3.84 -5.01
C ASN A 253 12.28 2.52 -4.26
N LEU A 254 11.22 2.09 -3.58
CA LEU A 254 11.18 0.81 -2.87
C LEU A 254 11.38 -0.35 -3.86
N LEU A 255 10.66 -0.34 -4.97
CA LEU A 255 10.74 -1.40 -5.97
C LEU A 255 12.11 -1.42 -6.67
N ASP A 256 12.65 -0.26 -7.07
CA ASP A 256 13.98 -0.17 -7.71
C ASP A 256 15.09 -0.69 -6.80
N ALA A 257 15.07 -0.33 -5.51
CA ALA A 257 16.06 -0.78 -4.54
C ALA A 257 16.01 -2.29 -4.29
N ASN A 258 14.85 -2.90 -4.52
CA ASN A 258 14.59 -4.32 -4.32
C ASN A 258 14.48 -5.11 -5.61
N TRP A 259 14.84 -4.57 -6.79
CA TRP A 259 14.53 -5.17 -8.11
C TRP A 259 15.25 -6.50 -8.43
N ARG A 260 14.96 -7.53 -7.64
CA ARG A 260 15.46 -8.90 -7.70
C ARG A 260 14.39 -9.83 -7.09
N PRO A 261 14.18 -11.05 -7.62
CA PRO A 261 13.14 -11.95 -7.13
C PRO A 261 13.24 -12.24 -5.62
N ASP A 262 14.45 -12.46 -5.11
CA ASP A 262 14.69 -12.78 -3.69
C ASP A 262 14.31 -11.64 -2.74
N LEU A 263 14.54 -10.39 -3.15
CA LEU A 263 14.21 -9.21 -2.35
C LEU A 263 12.74 -8.82 -2.47
N LEU A 264 12.16 -8.85 -3.69
CA LEU A 264 10.75 -8.52 -3.90
C LEU A 264 9.83 -9.51 -3.19
N ASN A 265 10.16 -10.81 -3.19
CA ASN A 265 9.38 -11.82 -2.48
C ASN A 265 9.40 -11.67 -0.95
N ASN A 266 10.31 -10.83 -0.41
CA ASN A 266 10.34 -10.49 1.01
C ASN A 266 9.47 -9.25 1.35
N ILE A 267 8.88 -8.57 0.35
CA ILE A 267 8.06 -7.37 0.57
C ILE A 267 6.61 -7.77 0.84
N PHE A 268 6.08 -7.27 1.95
CA PHE A 268 4.65 -7.35 2.31
C PHE A 268 4.12 -5.92 2.35
N LEU A 269 3.47 -5.48 1.28
CA LEU A 269 3.13 -4.06 1.15
C LEU A 269 1.64 -3.83 1.46
N PHE A 270 1.38 -2.94 2.40
CA PHE A 270 0.07 -2.29 2.58
C PHE A 270 0.19 -0.86 2.05
N GLY A 271 -0.42 -0.57 0.91
CA GLY A 271 -0.20 0.69 0.22
C GLY A 271 -1.31 1.02 -0.78
N ASN A 272 -1.04 1.95 -1.68
CA ASN A 272 -1.95 2.36 -2.74
C ASN A 272 -2.12 1.24 -3.75
N SER A 273 -3.34 1.12 -4.28
CA SER A 273 -3.64 0.17 -5.32
C SER A 273 -2.74 0.36 -6.55
N PHE A 274 -2.07 -0.72 -6.97
CA PHE A 274 -1.22 -0.75 -8.15
C PHE A 274 -2.08 -0.79 -9.42
N GLU A 275 -3.23 -1.44 -9.35
CA GLU A 275 -4.26 -1.36 -10.37
C GLU A 275 -4.73 0.08 -10.64
N ALA A 276 -4.94 0.88 -9.58
CA ALA A 276 -5.33 2.28 -9.76
C ALA A 276 -4.28 3.11 -10.52
N TYR A 277 -2.99 2.84 -10.34
CA TYR A 277 -1.91 3.49 -11.10
C TYR A 277 -1.96 3.13 -12.59
N GLU A 278 -2.21 1.86 -12.93
CA GLU A 278 -2.36 1.39 -14.31
C GLU A 278 -3.59 2.02 -14.99
N GLN A 279 -4.73 2.02 -14.31
CA GLN A 279 -5.96 2.64 -14.82
C GLN A 279 -5.76 4.14 -15.07
N HIS A 280 -5.09 4.86 -14.17
CA HIS A 280 -4.84 6.30 -14.34
C HIS A 280 -3.96 6.61 -15.55
N LEU A 281 -3.00 5.75 -15.92
CA LEU A 281 -2.19 5.95 -17.13
C LEU A 281 -2.98 5.71 -18.42
N SER A 282 -3.92 4.77 -18.39
CA SER A 282 -4.80 4.52 -19.54
C SER A 282 -5.67 5.73 -19.88
N VAL A 283 -6.03 6.52 -18.85
CA VAL A 283 -6.87 7.73 -18.96
C VAL A 283 -6.04 9.00 -19.19
N CYS A 284 -4.91 9.16 -18.48
CA CYS A 284 -4.10 10.38 -18.49
C CYS A 284 -2.74 10.14 -19.17
N LYS A 285 -2.60 10.56 -20.43
CA LYS A 285 -1.37 10.45 -21.23
C LYS A 285 -0.27 11.47 -20.85
N ASN A 286 -0.07 11.73 -19.56
CA ASN A 286 0.97 12.64 -19.09
C ASN A 286 2.31 11.90 -18.95
N LEU A 287 3.24 12.19 -19.87
CA LEU A 287 4.54 11.51 -20.00
C LEU A 287 5.50 11.76 -18.82
N THR A 288 5.38 12.87 -18.09
CA THR A 288 6.26 13.22 -16.95
C THR A 288 6.01 12.39 -15.69
N LEU A 289 4.82 11.79 -15.55
CA LEU A 289 4.45 10.89 -14.44
C LEU A 289 4.75 9.42 -14.74
N ALA A 290 5.18 9.11 -15.97
CA ALA A 290 5.52 7.75 -16.37
C ALA A 290 6.80 7.25 -15.69
N ASP A 291 7.74 8.16 -15.40
CA ASP A 291 9.05 7.80 -14.82
C ASP A 291 8.92 7.33 -13.36
N SER A 292 8.09 7.98 -12.54
CA SER A 292 7.93 7.65 -11.11
C SER A 292 6.95 6.50 -10.84
N ARG A 293 6.48 5.81 -11.88
CA ARG A 293 5.53 4.68 -11.79
C ARG A 293 6.02 3.46 -12.54
N LYS A 294 7.18 3.56 -13.18
CA LYS A 294 7.65 2.57 -14.13
C LYS A 294 7.85 1.20 -13.49
N HIS A 295 8.39 1.15 -12.27
CA HIS A 295 8.58 -0.10 -11.54
C HIS A 295 7.25 -0.67 -11.05
N ILE A 296 6.31 0.19 -10.64
CA ILE A 296 4.95 -0.20 -10.21
C ILE A 296 4.24 -0.94 -11.35
N LEU A 297 4.28 -0.40 -12.57
CA LEU A 297 3.64 -1.01 -13.74
C LEU A 297 4.34 -2.29 -14.16
N ALA A 298 5.67 -2.28 -14.22
CA ALA A 298 6.46 -3.42 -14.65
C ALA A 298 6.27 -4.64 -13.71
N ILE A 299 6.09 -4.40 -12.41
CA ILE A 299 5.93 -5.47 -11.42
C ILE A 299 4.50 -5.98 -11.28
N ARG A 300 3.49 -5.22 -11.74
CA ARG A 300 2.05 -5.46 -11.50
C ARG A 300 1.60 -6.90 -11.79
N GLN A 301 2.12 -7.50 -12.86
CA GLN A 301 1.78 -8.87 -13.29
C GLN A 301 2.25 -9.96 -12.31
N PHE A 302 3.24 -9.65 -11.47
CA PHE A 302 3.80 -10.56 -10.46
C PHE A 302 3.27 -10.29 -9.05
N VAL A 303 2.35 -9.33 -8.91
CA VAL A 303 1.78 -8.92 -7.62
C VAL A 303 0.36 -9.46 -7.50
N LYS A 304 0.11 -10.22 -6.43
CA LYS A 304 -1.24 -10.51 -5.97
C LYS A 304 -1.71 -9.37 -5.08
N GLU A 305 -2.74 -8.67 -5.55
CA GLU A 305 -3.30 -7.49 -4.89
C GLU A 305 -4.66 -7.81 -4.27
N PHE A 306 -4.90 -7.34 -3.04
CA PHE A 306 -6.17 -7.45 -2.35
C PHE A 306 -6.60 -6.08 -1.84
N GLY A 307 -7.66 -5.52 -2.43
CA GLY A 307 -8.17 -4.19 -2.08
C GLY A 307 -8.74 -4.12 -0.67
N ILE A 308 -8.61 -2.95 -0.03
CA ILE A 308 -9.26 -2.66 1.24
C ILE A 308 -10.60 -2.00 0.98
N ASP A 309 -11.64 -2.63 1.51
CA ASP A 309 -13.00 -2.13 1.44
C ASP A 309 -13.23 -1.02 2.48
N SER A 310 -13.09 0.23 2.07
CA SER A 310 -13.29 1.40 2.93
C SER A 310 -14.70 2.00 2.76
N PHE A 311 -15.76 1.18 2.84
CA PHE A 311 -17.15 1.60 2.58
C PHE A 311 -17.73 2.59 3.61
N SER A 312 -17.05 2.81 4.74
CA SER A 312 -17.48 3.77 5.76
C SER A 312 -16.88 5.15 5.50
N ASP A 313 -17.74 6.18 5.46
CA ASP A 313 -17.34 7.58 5.31
C ASP A 313 -16.26 8.02 6.31
N ASP A 314 -16.29 7.50 7.55
CA ASP A 314 -15.38 7.88 8.63
C ASP A 314 -13.92 7.48 8.38
N PHE A 315 -13.70 6.43 7.58
CA PHE A 315 -12.38 5.86 7.33
C PHE A 315 -11.96 5.98 5.86
N PHE A 316 -12.90 6.34 4.98
CA PHE A 316 -12.66 6.52 3.56
C PHE A 316 -11.42 7.36 3.31
N ARG A 317 -11.31 8.57 3.90
CA ARG A 317 -10.18 9.48 3.67
C ARG A 317 -8.80 8.94 4.10
N ALA A 318 -8.76 7.92 4.94
CA ALA A 318 -7.51 7.35 5.45
C ALA A 318 -7.07 6.10 4.68
N PHE A 319 -8.01 5.36 4.09
CA PHE A 319 -7.74 4.03 3.52
C PHE A 319 -8.32 3.81 2.13
N HIS A 320 -9.01 4.78 1.52
CA HIS A 320 -9.57 4.59 0.19
C HIS A 320 -8.47 4.25 -0.83
N GLY A 321 -8.72 3.28 -1.69
CA GLY A 321 -7.71 2.85 -2.66
C GLY A 321 -6.44 2.26 -2.03
N SER A 322 -6.47 1.86 -0.76
CA SER A 322 -5.42 1.04 -0.15
C SER A 322 -5.60 -0.43 -0.50
N SER A 323 -4.53 -1.20 -0.50
CA SER A 323 -4.49 -2.61 -0.89
C SER A 323 -3.31 -3.31 -0.22
N TRP A 324 -3.47 -4.62 -0.02
CA TRP A 324 -2.37 -5.54 0.24
C TRP A 324 -1.72 -5.96 -1.07
N HIS A 325 -0.40 -6.08 -1.07
CA HIS A 325 0.39 -6.53 -2.21
C HIS A 325 1.38 -7.61 -1.77
N PHE A 326 1.25 -8.78 -2.39
CA PHE A 326 2.14 -9.91 -2.18
C PHE A 326 2.83 -10.26 -3.49
N PHE A 327 4.15 -10.39 -3.45
CA PHE A 327 4.96 -10.67 -4.63
C PHE A 327 5.16 -12.18 -4.76
N ASN A 328 4.97 -12.70 -5.97
CA ASN A 328 5.21 -14.10 -6.29
C ASN A 328 6.06 -14.23 -7.55
N ILE A 329 7.35 -13.96 -7.40
CA ILE A 329 8.31 -13.99 -8.50
C ILE A 329 9.09 -15.28 -8.43
N ASP A 330 9.19 -15.97 -9.56
CA ASP A 330 10.06 -17.13 -9.69
C ASP A 330 11.52 -16.72 -9.37
N PRO A 331 12.21 -17.37 -8.42
CA PRO A 331 13.60 -17.07 -8.08
C PRO A 331 14.56 -17.08 -9.27
N ASP A 332 14.27 -17.88 -10.31
CA ASP A 332 15.11 -18.02 -11.50
C ASP A 332 14.74 -17.02 -12.62
N LEU A 333 13.70 -16.19 -12.41
CA LEU A 333 13.28 -15.20 -13.40
C LEU A 333 14.29 -14.05 -13.50
N ASP A 334 14.80 -13.83 -14.71
CA ASP A 334 15.61 -12.65 -15.01
C ASP A 334 14.74 -11.38 -15.14
N LEU A 335 14.61 -10.65 -14.04
CA LEU A 335 13.94 -9.35 -14.01
C LEU A 335 14.67 -8.25 -14.79
N CYS A 336 15.91 -8.47 -15.26
CA CYS A 336 16.62 -7.49 -16.08
C CYS A 336 15.91 -7.23 -17.42
N GLY A 337 15.24 -8.25 -17.97
CA GLY A 337 14.45 -8.12 -19.20
C GLY A 337 13.15 -7.32 -19.03
N VAL A 338 12.71 -7.13 -17.79
CA VAL A 338 11.49 -6.39 -17.41
C VAL A 338 11.83 -5.10 -16.65
N LYS A 339 13.13 -4.82 -16.45
CA LYS A 339 13.57 -3.61 -15.73
C LYS A 339 13.26 -2.38 -16.59
N PRO A 340 12.44 -1.44 -16.08
CA PRO A 340 11.98 -0.29 -16.84
C PRO A 340 13.00 0.84 -16.99
#